data_AF-A0A2K8P4N7-F1
#
_entry.id   AF-A0A2K8P4N7-F1
#
_cell.length_a   1.000
_cell.length_b   1.000
_cell.length_c   1.000
_cell.angle_alpha   90.00
_cell.angle_beta   90.00
_cell.angle_gamma   90.00
#
_symmetry.space_group_name_H-M   'P 1'
#
loop_
_entity.id
_entity.type
_entity.pdbx_description
1 polymer ?
#
loop_
_entity_poly.entity_id
_entity_poly.type
_entity_poly.pdbx_seq_one_letter_code
_entity_poly.pdbx_strand_id
1 'polypeptide(L)'
;MTKFKYEDWLMQFINDDWYIQINTSENNIIFDEVIKLHEKWLDSLEYDTFISENKKSVPIDNLPGFLENEDVCKTNEYIKSFISGVFHLRINGLYNVASDYVNIFNEIDKNSFNAVDESGIDVVINKAFLELSEKYYEELISIVRNTEVPDEFKYCWRDLLELVKRFSKYESKEEKLDVAYQLLDYLTSTIDGFDDLSIDLTDEMIESSNTFIALLIKYEIIFDRLILLKEHIEYQYVEQKGLPENFYRINIIDRYKEIEAFKIMNEEE
;
A
#
# COMPACT_ATOMS: atom_id res chain seq x y z
N MET A 1 -5.62 23.63 11.45
CA MET A 1 -4.39 22.84 11.26
C MET A 1 -3.45 23.63 10.35
N THR A 2 -2.13 23.45 10.45
CA THR A 2 -1.22 23.92 9.38
C THR A 2 -1.53 23.10 8.13
N LYS A 3 -1.62 23.77 6.99
CA LYS A 3 -1.90 23.15 5.69
C LYS A 3 -0.73 22.24 5.32
N PHE A 4 -1.01 21.03 4.83
CA PHE A 4 0.03 20.15 4.30
C PHE A 4 0.71 20.81 3.10
N LYS A 5 2.04 20.84 3.10
CA LYS A 5 2.83 21.60 2.12
C LYS A 5 2.76 21.01 0.71
N TYR A 6 2.55 19.70 0.58
CA TYR A 6 2.59 18.95 -0.67
C TYR A 6 1.22 18.45 -1.13
N GLU A 7 0.16 19.20 -0.80
CA GLU A 7 -1.24 18.80 -1.04
C GLU A 7 -1.54 18.52 -2.51
N ASP A 8 -1.09 19.37 -3.43
CA ASP A 8 -1.30 19.17 -4.87
C ASP A 8 -0.62 17.87 -5.36
N TRP A 9 0.57 17.56 -4.84
CA TRP A 9 1.30 16.34 -5.20
C TRP A 9 0.60 15.10 -4.67
N LEU A 10 0.05 15.16 -3.45
CA LEU A 10 -0.72 14.07 -2.87
C LEU A 10 -2.03 13.83 -3.65
N MET A 11 -2.73 14.90 -4.04
CA MET A 11 -3.93 14.78 -4.87
C MET A 11 -3.61 14.15 -6.22
N GLN A 12 -2.47 14.52 -6.84
CA GLN A 12 -2.00 13.87 -8.05
C GLN A 12 -1.76 12.37 -7.82
N PHE A 13 -1.07 11.98 -6.74
CA PHE A 13 -0.81 10.56 -6.43
C PHE A 13 -2.08 9.72 -6.35
N ILE A 14 -3.11 10.24 -5.68
CA ILE A 14 -4.41 9.56 -5.53
C ILE A 14 -5.15 9.47 -6.87
N ASN A 15 -5.15 10.56 -7.65
CA ASN A 15 -5.78 10.57 -8.98
C ASN A 15 -5.07 9.62 -9.94
N ASP A 16 -3.75 9.53 -9.86
CA ASP A 16 -2.96 8.57 -10.61
C ASP A 16 -3.33 7.13 -10.23
N ASP A 17 -3.57 6.83 -8.95
CA ASP A 17 -4.02 5.48 -8.53
C ASP A 17 -5.40 5.16 -9.08
N TRP A 18 -6.35 6.11 -9.03
CA TRP A 18 -7.66 5.96 -9.64
C TRP A 18 -7.58 5.72 -11.15
N TYR A 19 -6.73 6.49 -11.83
CA TYR A 19 -6.51 6.32 -13.26
C TYR A 19 -6.02 4.92 -13.58
N ILE A 20 -5.03 4.41 -12.84
CA ILE A 20 -4.55 3.03 -12.99
C ILE A 20 -5.70 2.05 -12.75
N GLN A 21 -6.41 2.15 -11.63
CA GLN A 21 -7.46 1.19 -11.28
C GLN A 21 -8.62 1.13 -12.29
N ILE A 22 -8.98 2.26 -12.92
CA ILE A 22 -10.03 2.30 -13.95
C ILE A 22 -9.58 1.60 -15.24
N ASN A 23 -8.29 1.65 -15.55
CA ASN A 23 -7.73 1.12 -16.79
C ASN A 23 -7.14 -0.30 -16.64
N THR A 24 -7.02 -0.81 -15.41
CA THR A 24 -6.61 -2.20 -15.14
C THR A 24 -7.69 -3.18 -15.61
N SER A 25 -7.31 -4.11 -16.50
CA SER A 25 -8.23 -5.01 -17.20
C SER A 25 -8.99 -5.97 -16.26
N GLU A 26 -8.35 -6.37 -15.17
CA GLU A 26 -8.86 -7.26 -14.12
C GLU A 26 -10.09 -6.63 -13.44
N ASN A 27 -10.08 -5.31 -13.30
CA ASN A 27 -11.18 -4.55 -12.70
C ASN A 27 -12.41 -4.44 -13.61
N ASN A 28 -12.35 -4.85 -14.89
CA ASN A 28 -13.51 -4.88 -15.77
C ASN A 28 -14.65 -5.76 -15.23
N ILE A 29 -14.32 -6.79 -14.44
CA ILE A 29 -15.30 -7.68 -13.80
C ILE A 29 -16.14 -6.94 -12.74
N ILE A 30 -15.59 -5.87 -12.16
CA ILE A 30 -16.20 -5.02 -11.14
C ILE A 30 -16.35 -3.56 -11.61
N PHE A 31 -16.37 -3.31 -12.92
CA PHE A 31 -16.31 -1.96 -13.50
C PHE A 31 -17.33 -0.97 -12.90
N ASP A 32 -18.60 -1.38 -12.80
CA ASP A 32 -19.67 -0.54 -12.22
C ASP A 32 -19.36 -0.11 -10.77
N GLU A 33 -18.71 -0.98 -10.00
CA GLU A 33 -18.32 -0.71 -8.62
C GLU A 33 -17.16 0.28 -8.55
N VAL A 34 -16.14 0.08 -9.39
CA VAL A 34 -14.98 0.97 -9.51
C VAL A 34 -15.42 2.38 -9.90
N ILE A 35 -16.24 2.52 -10.94
CA ILE A 35 -16.75 3.82 -11.41
C ILE A 35 -17.58 4.51 -10.33
N LYS A 36 -18.49 3.79 -9.66
CA LYS A 36 -19.32 4.36 -8.59
C LYS A 36 -18.48 4.87 -7.42
N LEU A 37 -17.39 4.21 -7.07
CA LEU A 37 -16.49 4.68 -6.01
C LEU A 37 -15.63 5.85 -6.49
N HIS A 38 -15.19 5.83 -7.75
CA HIS A 38 -14.49 6.96 -8.34
C HIS A 38 -15.37 8.23 -8.43
N GLU A 39 -16.66 8.10 -8.76
CA GLU A 39 -17.60 9.22 -8.74
C GLU A 39 -17.74 9.85 -7.35
N LYS A 40 -17.83 9.02 -6.30
CA LYS A 40 -17.82 9.50 -4.91
C LYS A 40 -16.51 10.21 -4.56
N TRP A 41 -15.39 9.73 -5.08
CA TRP A 41 -14.10 10.40 -4.93
C TRP A 41 -14.11 11.77 -5.60
N LEU A 42 -14.59 11.87 -6.84
CA LEU A 42 -14.65 13.15 -7.58
C LEU A 42 -15.57 14.18 -6.91
N ASP A 43 -16.63 13.73 -6.22
CA ASP A 43 -17.50 14.62 -5.44
C ASP A 43 -16.79 15.24 -4.21
N SER A 44 -15.66 14.66 -3.78
CA SER A 44 -14.82 15.13 -2.68
C SER A 44 -13.71 16.06 -3.18
N LEU A 45 -14.08 17.26 -3.65
CA LEU A 45 -13.16 18.18 -4.36
C LEU A 45 -12.05 18.82 -3.50
N GLU A 46 -12.00 18.58 -2.19
CA GLU A 46 -11.00 19.18 -1.29
C GLU A 46 -10.30 18.13 -0.43
N TYR A 47 -8.98 18.26 -0.32
CA TYR A 47 -8.13 17.35 0.46
C TYR A 47 -8.58 17.21 1.93
N ASP A 48 -8.93 18.31 2.59
CA ASP A 48 -9.39 18.27 3.99
C ASP A 48 -10.72 17.50 4.14
N THR A 49 -11.60 17.62 3.14
CA THR A 49 -12.84 16.85 3.06
C THR A 49 -12.51 15.36 2.89
N PHE A 50 -11.60 15.04 1.96
CA PHE A 50 -11.10 13.67 1.75
C PHE A 50 -10.58 13.02 3.04
N ILE A 51 -9.71 13.69 3.79
CA ILE A 51 -9.17 13.17 5.05
C ILE A 51 -10.27 12.94 6.08
N SER A 52 -11.25 13.84 6.17
CA SER A 52 -12.33 13.73 7.15
C SER A 52 -13.32 12.60 6.83
N GLU A 53 -13.62 12.37 5.55
CA GLU A 53 -14.61 11.41 5.09
C GLU A 53 -14.04 9.99 5.00
N ASN A 54 -12.74 9.87 4.72
CA ASN A 54 -12.09 8.58 4.51
C ASN A 54 -11.38 8.04 5.77
N LYS A 55 -11.38 8.78 6.88
CA LYS A 55 -10.83 8.35 8.18
C LYS A 55 -11.50 7.10 8.77
N LYS A 56 -12.66 6.72 8.23
CA LYS A 56 -13.47 5.56 8.68
C LYS A 56 -13.84 4.64 7.52
N SER A 57 -13.40 4.92 6.30
CA SER A 57 -13.93 4.25 5.12
C SER A 57 -13.25 2.91 4.89
N VAL A 58 -14.04 1.87 5.11
CA VAL A 58 -13.87 0.46 4.75
C VAL A 58 -13.16 -0.39 5.82
N PRO A 59 -13.90 -1.17 6.64
CA PRO A 59 -13.27 -2.22 7.43
C PRO A 59 -12.63 -3.25 6.48
N ILE A 60 -11.44 -3.70 6.84
CA ILE A 60 -10.56 -4.60 6.07
C ILE A 60 -11.03 -6.06 6.12
N ASP A 61 -12.12 -6.32 6.84
CA ASP A 61 -12.16 -7.56 7.60
C ASP A 61 -12.65 -8.78 6.82
N ASN A 62 -12.99 -8.67 5.53
CA ASN A 62 -13.46 -9.82 4.75
C ASN A 62 -13.03 -9.75 3.28
N LEU A 63 -11.75 -10.05 3.00
CA LEU A 63 -11.43 -10.66 1.70
C LEU A 63 -12.22 -11.98 1.62
N PRO A 64 -12.92 -12.26 0.51
CA PRO A 64 -13.32 -13.63 0.21
C PRO A 64 -12.07 -14.51 0.28
N GLY A 65 -12.21 -15.72 0.82
CA GLY A 65 -11.07 -16.58 1.14
C GLY A 65 -10.03 -16.67 0.03
N PHE A 66 -8.75 -16.74 0.36
CA PHE A 66 -7.70 -17.08 -0.61
C PHE A 66 -7.71 -18.57 -0.94
N LEU A 67 -7.98 -19.37 0.09
CA LEU A 67 -8.10 -20.81 0.06
C LEU A 67 -9.58 -21.15 0.07
N GLU A 68 -10.03 -21.84 -0.96
CA GLU A 68 -11.41 -22.28 -1.11
C GLU A 68 -11.42 -23.54 -1.99
N ASN A 69 -12.52 -24.30 -1.96
CA ASN A 69 -12.66 -25.47 -2.80
C ASN A 69 -12.51 -25.11 -4.30
N GLU A 70 -11.75 -25.92 -5.05
CA GLU A 70 -11.46 -25.71 -6.48
C GLU A 70 -12.74 -25.51 -7.32
N ASP A 71 -13.84 -26.16 -6.96
CA ASP A 71 -15.13 -26.03 -7.65
C ASP A 71 -15.80 -24.66 -7.40
N VAL A 72 -15.51 -24.01 -6.27
CA VAL A 72 -16.03 -22.69 -5.90
C VAL A 72 -15.18 -21.58 -6.51
N CYS A 73 -13.85 -21.75 -6.53
CA CYS A 73 -12.89 -20.79 -7.09
C CYS A 73 -13.14 -20.47 -8.57
N LYS A 74 -13.72 -21.40 -9.32
CA LYS A 74 -14.00 -21.26 -10.76
C LYS A 74 -15.32 -20.55 -11.06
N THR A 75 -16.10 -20.19 -10.05
CA THR A 75 -17.38 -19.51 -10.26
C THR A 75 -17.19 -18.02 -10.53
N ASN A 76 -17.95 -17.46 -11.47
CA ASN A 76 -17.92 -16.01 -11.77
C ASN A 76 -18.27 -15.15 -10.55
N GLU A 77 -19.12 -15.66 -9.65
CA GLU A 77 -19.50 -14.99 -8.41
C GLU A 77 -18.32 -14.87 -7.45
N TYR A 78 -17.57 -15.97 -7.26
CA TYR A 78 -16.38 -15.97 -6.41
C TYR A 78 -15.28 -15.08 -6.98
N ILE A 79 -14.97 -15.21 -8.29
CA ILE A 79 -13.96 -14.38 -8.96
C ILE A 79 -14.30 -12.90 -8.80
N LYS A 80 -15.56 -12.52 -9.04
CA LYS A 80 -16.02 -11.14 -8.86
C LYS A 80 -15.87 -10.66 -7.41
N SER A 81 -16.27 -11.50 -6.46
CA SER A 81 -16.18 -11.19 -5.03
C SER A 81 -14.72 -10.95 -4.63
N PHE A 82 -13.82 -11.85 -5.04
CA PHE A 82 -12.40 -11.77 -4.71
C PHE A 82 -11.75 -10.51 -5.26
N ILE A 83 -11.96 -10.22 -6.56
CA ILE A 83 -11.45 -9.00 -7.20
C ILE A 83 -12.01 -7.74 -6.51
N SER A 84 -13.30 -7.73 -6.17
CA SER A 84 -13.91 -6.64 -5.39
C SER A 84 -13.21 -6.46 -4.04
N GLY A 85 -13.01 -7.55 -3.29
CA GLY A 85 -12.32 -7.51 -1.99
C GLY A 85 -10.90 -6.94 -2.08
N VAL A 86 -10.08 -7.40 -3.03
CA VAL A 86 -8.71 -6.90 -3.26
C VAL A 86 -8.73 -5.42 -3.64
N PHE A 87 -9.64 -5.03 -4.53
CA PHE A 87 -9.81 -3.62 -4.93
C PHE A 87 -10.15 -2.72 -3.74
N HIS A 88 -11.09 -3.14 -2.88
CA HIS A 88 -11.44 -2.38 -1.67
C HIS A 88 -10.27 -2.26 -0.69
N LEU A 89 -9.49 -3.34 -0.49
CA LEU A 89 -8.28 -3.28 0.34
C LEU A 89 -7.26 -2.29 -0.22
N ARG A 90 -7.08 -2.27 -1.54
CA ARG A 90 -6.15 -1.35 -2.21
C ARG A 90 -6.56 0.11 -2.02
N ILE A 91 -7.83 0.43 -2.26
CA ILE A 91 -8.34 1.79 -2.07
C ILE A 91 -8.28 2.20 -0.59
N ASN A 92 -8.61 1.29 0.32
CA ASN A 92 -8.49 1.55 1.75
C ASN A 92 -7.03 1.80 2.18
N GLY A 93 -6.10 0.96 1.71
CA GLY A 93 -4.67 1.10 1.97
C GLY A 93 -4.13 2.43 1.47
N LEU A 94 -4.48 2.81 0.24
CA LEU A 94 -4.12 4.10 -0.36
C LEU A 94 -4.54 5.27 0.55
N TYR A 95 -5.79 5.28 0.99
CA TYR A 95 -6.33 6.38 1.78
C TYR A 95 -5.81 6.43 3.22
N ASN A 96 -5.63 5.27 3.86
CA ASN A 96 -5.03 5.19 5.18
C ASN A 96 -3.59 5.72 5.16
N VAL A 97 -2.79 5.26 4.19
CA VAL A 97 -1.40 5.71 4.03
C VAL A 97 -1.34 7.21 3.77
N ALA A 98 -2.15 7.73 2.84
CA ALA A 98 -2.20 9.16 2.54
C ALA A 98 -2.57 10.01 3.77
N SER A 99 -3.57 9.58 4.53
CA SER A 99 -4.01 10.26 5.74
C SER A 99 -2.94 10.26 6.83
N ASP A 100 -2.39 9.09 7.13
CA ASP A 100 -1.38 8.93 8.16
C ASP A 100 -0.10 9.70 7.82
N TYR A 101 0.29 9.71 6.55
CA TYR A 101 1.47 10.44 6.08
C TYR A 101 1.36 11.93 6.34
N VAL A 102 0.21 12.51 6.02
CA VAL A 102 0.01 13.95 6.24
C VAL A 102 -0.08 14.30 7.72
N ASN A 103 -0.70 13.46 8.54
CA ASN A 103 -0.76 13.68 9.98
C ASN A 103 0.66 13.72 10.56
N ILE A 104 1.47 12.70 10.29
CA ILE A 104 2.84 12.60 10.78
C ILE A 104 3.71 13.72 10.21
N PHE A 105 3.62 13.98 8.90
CA PHE A 105 4.38 15.06 8.27
C PHE A 105 4.09 16.41 8.94
N ASN A 106 2.82 16.76 9.12
CA ASN A 106 2.43 18.03 9.72
C ASN A 106 2.85 18.14 11.19
N GLU A 107 2.96 17.03 11.91
CA GLU A 107 3.48 17.00 13.27
C GLU A 107 4.99 17.21 13.31
N ILE A 108 5.74 16.56 12.41
CA ILE A 108 7.19 16.73 12.30
C ILE A 108 7.53 18.14 11.83
N ASP A 109 6.85 18.64 10.78
CA ASP A 109 7.10 19.95 10.15
C ASP A 109 6.99 21.08 11.18
N LYS A 110 5.92 21.10 12.00
CA LYS A 110 5.73 22.08 13.09
C LYS A 110 6.88 22.11 14.10
N ASN A 111 7.53 20.98 14.31
CA ASN A 111 8.57 20.79 15.32
C ASN A 111 9.99 20.82 14.73
N SER A 112 10.12 21.07 13.43
CA SER A 112 11.40 20.99 12.71
C SER A 112 11.78 22.31 12.05
N PHE A 113 13.06 22.45 11.72
CA PHE A 113 13.55 23.52 10.85
C PHE A 113 13.52 23.01 9.41
N ASN A 114 13.18 23.89 8.46
CA ASN A 114 13.32 23.62 7.03
C ASN A 114 14.75 23.16 6.73
N ALA A 115 14.93 21.89 6.42
CA ALA A 115 16.21 21.28 6.13
C ALA A 115 16.07 20.37 4.90
N VAL A 116 17.15 20.32 4.12
CA VAL A 116 17.28 19.41 2.97
C VAL A 116 18.42 18.45 3.23
N ASP A 117 18.32 17.23 2.72
CA ASP A 117 19.40 16.24 2.79
C ASP A 117 20.47 16.46 1.72
N GLU A 118 21.43 15.54 1.64
CA GLU A 118 22.56 15.58 0.70
C GLU A 118 22.12 15.51 -0.77
N SER A 119 20.91 14.99 -1.04
CA SER A 119 20.29 14.95 -2.37
C SER A 119 19.44 16.19 -2.63
N GLY A 120 19.37 17.13 -1.69
CA GLY A 120 18.55 18.33 -1.77
C GLY A 120 17.08 18.13 -1.43
N ILE A 121 16.68 16.94 -0.98
CA ILE A 121 15.29 16.57 -0.67
C ILE A 121 14.89 17.07 0.71
N ASP A 122 13.64 17.51 0.88
CA ASP A 122 13.10 17.90 2.18
C ASP A 122 13.18 16.73 3.18
N VAL A 123 13.90 16.94 4.29
CA VAL A 123 14.14 15.87 5.27
C VAL A 123 12.87 15.39 5.96
N VAL A 124 11.81 16.21 5.98
CA VAL A 124 10.54 15.83 6.60
C VAL A 124 9.87 14.68 5.85
N ILE A 125 10.06 14.58 4.53
CA ILE A 125 9.56 13.47 3.70
C ILE A 125 10.12 12.14 4.22
N ASN A 126 11.44 12.09 4.40
CA ASN A 126 12.13 10.89 4.88
C ASN A 126 11.81 10.58 6.34
N LYS A 127 11.63 11.59 7.19
CA LYS A 127 11.24 11.36 8.59
C LYS A 127 9.81 10.80 8.71
N ALA A 128 8.86 11.35 7.96
CA ALA A 128 7.48 10.86 7.95
C ALA A 128 7.40 9.42 7.44
N PHE A 129 8.14 9.10 6.37
CA PHE A 129 8.24 7.74 5.86
C PHE A 129 8.82 6.76 6.89
N LEU A 130 9.91 7.14 7.58
CA LEU A 130 10.53 6.30 8.60
C LEU A 130 9.58 6.03 9.78
N GLU A 131 8.92 7.07 10.29
CA GLU A 131 8.01 6.93 11.43
C GLU A 131 6.78 6.07 11.08
N LEU A 132 6.24 6.21 9.86
CA LEU A 132 5.17 5.34 9.38
C LEU A 132 5.62 3.91 9.13
N SER A 133 6.82 3.73 8.57
CA SER A 133 7.38 2.39 8.37
C SER A 133 7.51 1.68 9.72
N GLU A 134 8.02 2.40 10.73
CA GLU A 134 8.13 1.91 12.10
C GLU A 134 6.76 1.55 12.69
N LYS A 135 5.79 2.47 12.62
CA LYS A 135 4.42 2.23 13.07
C LYS A 135 3.81 0.98 12.43
N TYR A 136 3.83 0.87 11.10
CA TYR A 136 3.14 -0.21 10.41
C TYR A 136 3.78 -1.57 10.64
N TYR A 137 5.12 -1.68 10.70
CA TYR A 137 5.72 -2.98 10.98
C TYR A 137 5.48 -3.41 12.43
N GLU A 138 5.46 -2.46 13.38
CA GLU A 138 5.13 -2.76 14.78
C GLU A 138 3.69 -3.25 14.93
N GLU A 139 2.75 -2.61 14.23
CA GLU A 139 1.35 -3.05 14.16
C GLU A 139 1.23 -4.45 13.55
N LEU A 140 1.85 -4.70 12.40
CA LEU A 140 1.88 -6.03 11.77
C LEU A 140 2.38 -7.08 12.75
N ILE A 141 3.49 -6.81 13.45
CA ILE A 141 4.09 -7.76 14.38
C ILE A 141 3.23 -8.00 15.60
N SER A 142 2.58 -6.95 16.09
CA SER A 142 1.62 -7.06 17.19
C SER A 142 0.46 -7.96 16.80
N ILE A 143 -0.11 -7.76 15.60
CA ILE A 143 -1.22 -8.58 15.12
C ILE A 143 -0.75 -10.01 14.90
N VAL A 144 0.34 -10.19 14.13
CA VAL A 144 0.92 -11.50 13.84
C VAL A 144 1.09 -12.26 15.14
N ARG A 145 1.83 -11.74 16.13
CA ARG A 145 2.07 -12.43 17.42
C ARG A 145 0.81 -12.91 18.17
N ASN A 146 -0.35 -12.30 17.91
CA ASN A 146 -1.60 -12.61 18.59
C ASN A 146 -2.58 -13.42 17.71
N THR A 147 -2.25 -13.69 16.45
CA THR A 147 -3.05 -14.51 15.53
C THR A 147 -2.68 -15.98 15.69
N GLU A 148 -3.65 -16.89 15.80
CA GLU A 148 -3.39 -18.32 15.71
C GLU A 148 -3.44 -18.75 14.24
N VAL A 149 -2.40 -19.45 13.77
CA VAL A 149 -2.30 -19.90 12.37
C VAL A 149 -2.05 -21.41 12.30
N PRO A 150 -2.54 -22.09 11.26
CA PRO A 150 -2.23 -23.50 11.04
C PRO A 150 -0.72 -23.77 10.93
N ASP A 151 -0.31 -24.99 11.26
CA ASP A 151 1.11 -25.38 11.31
C ASP A 151 1.82 -25.15 9.97
N GLU A 152 1.09 -25.31 8.88
CA GLU A 152 1.56 -25.14 7.51
C GLU A 152 1.95 -23.70 7.19
N PHE A 153 1.42 -22.71 7.91
CA PHE A 153 1.79 -21.29 7.77
C PHE A 153 2.78 -20.81 8.83
N LYS A 154 3.20 -21.68 9.77
CA LYS A 154 4.15 -21.27 10.83
C LYS A 154 5.56 -20.98 10.30
N TYR A 155 5.92 -21.44 9.11
CA TYR A 155 7.25 -21.13 8.53
C TYR A 155 7.36 -19.63 8.23
N CYS A 156 6.40 -19.06 7.49
CA CYS A 156 6.44 -17.64 7.14
C CYS A 156 6.30 -16.77 8.40
N TRP A 157 5.48 -17.16 9.35
CA TRP A 157 5.46 -16.51 10.66
C TRP A 157 6.85 -16.40 11.30
N ARG A 158 7.62 -17.50 11.32
CA ARG A 158 8.95 -17.53 11.95
C ARG A 158 9.93 -16.63 11.21
N ASP A 159 9.88 -16.64 9.89
CA ASP A 159 10.72 -15.82 9.03
C ASP A 159 10.42 -14.33 9.22
N LEU A 160 9.13 -13.95 9.28
CA LEU A 160 8.72 -12.57 9.58
C LEU A 160 9.21 -12.11 10.96
N LEU A 161 9.11 -12.97 11.99
CA LEU A 161 9.64 -12.65 13.32
C LEU A 161 11.17 -12.51 13.33
N GLU A 162 11.88 -13.28 12.51
CA GLU A 162 13.34 -13.17 12.37
C GLU A 162 13.72 -11.88 11.63
N LEU A 163 13.00 -11.55 10.56
CA LEU A 163 13.15 -10.31 9.81
C LEU A 163 13.01 -9.09 10.72
N VAL A 164 12.00 -9.06 11.59
CA VAL A 164 11.82 -7.94 12.52
C VAL A 164 12.87 -7.90 13.62
N LYS A 165 13.33 -9.06 14.11
CA LYS A 165 14.51 -9.08 15.00
C LYS A 165 15.75 -8.49 14.33
N ARG A 166 15.91 -8.67 13.01
CA ARG A 166 16.98 -8.03 12.24
C ARG A 166 16.79 -6.52 12.18
N PHE A 167 15.59 -6.03 11.85
CA PHE A 167 15.28 -4.60 11.80
C PHE A 167 15.53 -3.88 13.12
N SER A 168 15.24 -4.51 14.25
CA SER A 168 15.50 -3.93 15.59
C SER A 168 16.99 -3.65 15.88
N LYS A 169 17.91 -4.17 15.05
CA LYS A 169 19.36 -3.97 15.17
C LYS A 169 19.91 -2.90 14.23
N TYR A 170 19.08 -2.32 13.35
CA TYR A 170 19.52 -1.29 12.43
C TYR A 170 19.75 0.03 13.15
N GLU A 171 20.95 0.58 13.00
CA GLU A 171 21.38 1.80 13.67
C GLU A 171 21.49 2.98 12.70
N SER A 172 21.81 2.71 11.43
CA SER A 172 21.97 3.77 10.43
C SER A 172 20.64 4.20 9.82
N LYS A 173 20.60 5.46 9.35
CA LYS A 173 19.44 6.00 8.63
C LYS A 173 19.13 5.21 7.36
N GLU A 174 20.17 4.83 6.61
CA GLU A 174 20.02 4.09 5.34
C GLU A 174 19.39 2.72 5.57
N GLU A 175 19.89 1.95 6.55
CA GLU A 175 19.30 0.65 6.89
C GLU A 175 17.83 0.78 7.31
N LYS A 176 17.48 1.84 8.05
CA LYS A 176 16.09 2.09 8.47
C LYS A 176 15.18 2.46 7.31
N LEU A 177 15.68 3.18 6.31
CA LEU A 177 14.92 3.51 5.10
C LEU A 177 14.61 2.26 4.28
N ASP A 178 15.50 1.26 4.33
CA ASP A 178 15.33 -0.01 3.59
C ASP A 178 14.34 -0.98 4.26
N VAL A 179 13.91 -0.72 5.50
CA VAL A 179 13.01 -1.64 6.25
C VAL A 179 11.70 -1.88 5.50
N ALA A 180 11.05 -0.82 5.03
CA ALA A 180 9.78 -0.95 4.30
C ALA A 180 9.95 -1.74 3.00
N TYR A 181 11.06 -1.54 2.29
CA TYR A 181 11.36 -2.24 1.03
C TYR A 181 11.62 -3.72 1.27
N GLN A 182 12.43 -4.06 2.28
CA GLN A 182 12.71 -5.45 2.64
C GLN A 182 11.46 -6.18 3.16
N LEU A 183 10.57 -5.45 3.85
CA LEU A 183 9.32 -6.01 4.33
C LEU A 183 8.32 -6.22 3.20
N LEU A 184 8.22 -5.27 2.25
CA LEU A 184 7.42 -5.43 1.05
C LEU A 184 7.88 -6.65 0.24
N ASP A 185 9.18 -6.74 -0.06
CA ASP A 185 9.78 -7.88 -0.79
C ASP A 185 9.46 -9.23 -0.13
N TYR A 186 9.59 -9.29 1.20
CA TYR A 186 9.25 -10.46 1.98
C TYR A 186 7.75 -10.82 1.88
N LEU A 187 6.87 -9.83 2.03
CA LEU A 187 5.42 -10.05 2.00
C LEU A 187 4.96 -10.50 0.61
N THR A 188 5.39 -9.82 -0.45
CA THR A 188 5.08 -10.18 -1.84
C THR A 188 5.57 -11.60 -2.15
N SER A 189 6.83 -11.92 -1.84
CA SER A 189 7.38 -13.26 -2.05
C SER A 189 6.65 -14.35 -1.26
N THR A 190 6.18 -14.01 -0.05
CA THR A 190 5.42 -14.94 0.80
C THR A 190 4.03 -15.20 0.24
N ILE A 191 3.33 -14.15 -0.21
CA ILE A 191 1.98 -14.22 -0.76
C ILE A 191 2.00 -14.99 -2.08
N ASP A 192 2.94 -14.68 -2.99
CA ASP A 192 3.10 -15.41 -4.26
C ASP A 192 3.40 -16.90 -4.01
N GLY A 193 4.18 -17.19 -2.97
CA GLY A 193 4.46 -18.56 -2.55
C GLY A 193 3.23 -19.35 -2.09
N PHE A 194 2.11 -18.69 -1.75
CA PHE A 194 0.88 -19.39 -1.38
C PHE A 194 0.18 -20.03 -2.57
N ASP A 195 0.35 -19.50 -3.79
CA ASP A 195 -0.24 -20.09 -5.01
C ASP A 195 0.34 -21.49 -5.30
N ASP A 196 1.60 -21.73 -4.91
CA ASP A 196 2.31 -22.99 -5.11
C ASP A 196 2.07 -24.01 -3.98
N LEU A 197 1.38 -23.61 -2.90
CA LEU A 197 1.14 -24.49 -1.75
C LEU A 197 0.00 -25.48 -2.03
N SER A 198 0.37 -26.75 -2.21
CA SER A 198 -0.58 -27.86 -2.12
C SER A 198 -0.69 -28.31 -0.67
N ILE A 199 -1.70 -27.80 0.05
CA ILE A 199 -1.97 -28.13 1.45
C ILE A 199 -3.39 -28.66 1.60
N ASP A 200 -3.54 -29.81 2.26
CA ASP A 200 -4.84 -30.34 2.69
C ASP A 200 -5.27 -29.66 4.01
N LEU A 201 -6.12 -28.63 3.92
CA LEU A 201 -6.68 -27.93 5.08
C LEU A 201 -8.08 -28.43 5.41
N THR A 202 -8.43 -28.43 6.71
CA THR A 202 -9.82 -28.61 7.15
C THR A 202 -10.61 -27.29 7.02
N ASP A 203 -11.94 -27.34 6.98
CA ASP A 203 -12.79 -26.14 6.87
C ASP A 203 -12.49 -25.07 7.95
N GLU A 204 -12.22 -25.50 9.19
CA GLU A 204 -11.83 -24.61 10.31
C GLU A 204 -10.44 -23.98 10.09
N MET A 205 -9.50 -24.73 9.49
CA MET A 205 -8.18 -24.21 9.14
C MET A 205 -8.27 -23.22 7.97
N ILE A 206 -9.14 -23.45 6.99
CA ILE A 206 -9.34 -22.57 5.83
C ILE A 206 -9.72 -21.15 6.28
N GLU A 207 -10.66 -21.00 7.21
CA GLU A 207 -11.08 -19.68 7.70
C GLU A 207 -9.93 -18.93 8.40
N SER A 208 -9.19 -19.62 9.28
CA SER A 208 -8.04 -19.02 9.98
C SER A 208 -6.88 -18.66 9.03
N SER A 209 -6.62 -19.50 8.02
CA SER A 209 -5.62 -19.25 6.97
C SER A 209 -6.01 -18.06 6.11
N ASN A 210 -7.27 -17.97 5.69
CA ASN A 210 -7.77 -16.85 4.89
C ASN A 210 -7.66 -15.53 5.63
N THR A 211 -7.97 -15.53 6.92
CA THR A 211 -7.79 -14.36 7.80
C THR A 211 -6.31 -13.94 7.87
N PHE A 212 -5.40 -14.90 7.99
CA PHE A 212 -3.97 -14.63 8.02
C PHE A 212 -3.42 -14.13 6.68
N ILE A 213 -3.81 -14.74 5.57
CA ILE A 213 -3.37 -14.32 4.23
C ILE A 213 -3.90 -12.91 3.92
N ALA A 214 -5.17 -12.64 4.23
CA ALA A 214 -5.77 -11.32 4.10
C ALA A 214 -5.01 -10.26 4.90
N LEU A 215 -4.56 -10.61 6.12
CA LEU A 215 -3.71 -9.74 6.93
C LEU A 215 -2.38 -9.42 6.22
N LEU A 216 -1.70 -10.43 5.66
CA LEU A 216 -0.44 -10.23 4.97
C LEU A 216 -0.61 -9.32 3.75
N ILE A 217 -1.65 -9.54 2.94
CA ILE A 217 -1.96 -8.72 1.75
C ILE A 217 -2.28 -7.29 2.13
N LYS A 218 -3.06 -7.09 3.20
CA LYS A 218 -3.33 -5.74 3.71
C LYS A 218 -2.02 -4.99 4.00
N TYR A 219 -1.07 -5.63 4.67
CA TYR A 219 0.21 -4.98 4.99
C TYR A 219 1.12 -4.83 3.77
N GLU A 220 1.09 -5.77 2.83
CA GLU A 220 1.77 -5.67 1.54
C GLU A 220 1.31 -4.40 0.80
N ILE A 221 0.00 -4.21 0.66
CA ILE A 221 -0.61 -2.99 0.10
C ILE A 221 -0.19 -1.73 0.87
N ILE A 222 -0.20 -1.75 2.21
CA ILE A 222 0.19 -0.60 3.03
C ILE A 222 1.64 -0.19 2.75
N PHE A 223 2.57 -1.15 2.73
CA PHE A 223 3.99 -0.85 2.47
C PHE A 223 4.24 -0.43 1.03
N ASP A 224 3.61 -1.08 0.06
CA ASP A 224 3.66 -0.67 -1.34
C ASP A 224 3.19 0.78 -1.53
N ARG A 225 2.01 1.12 -1.00
CA ARG A 225 1.47 2.49 -1.08
C ARG A 225 2.31 3.52 -0.34
N LEU A 226 2.90 3.14 0.80
CA LEU A 226 3.80 4.03 1.55
C LEU A 226 5.08 4.33 0.77
N ILE A 227 5.69 3.31 0.17
CA ILE A 227 6.87 3.46 -0.69
C ILE A 227 6.53 4.33 -1.89
N LEU A 228 5.48 4.02 -2.64
CA LEU A 228 5.10 4.77 -3.82
C LEU A 228 4.76 6.23 -3.49
N LEU A 229 4.07 6.49 -2.38
CA LEU A 229 3.76 7.86 -1.95
C LEU A 229 5.04 8.64 -1.62
N LYS A 230 5.97 8.05 -0.88
CA LYS A 230 7.27 8.68 -0.59
C LYS A 230 8.00 9.02 -1.89
N GLU A 231 8.15 8.04 -2.78
CA GLU A 231 8.88 8.21 -4.03
C GLU A 231 8.20 9.22 -4.96
N HIS A 232 6.87 9.29 -4.96
CA HIS A 232 6.10 10.32 -5.66
C HIS A 232 6.40 11.73 -5.15
N ILE A 233 6.37 11.94 -3.83
CA ILE A 233 6.67 13.25 -3.25
C ILE A 233 8.14 13.63 -3.50
N GLU A 234 9.08 12.68 -3.41
CA GLU A 234 10.48 12.89 -3.76
C GLU A 234 10.64 13.27 -5.24
N TYR A 235 9.98 12.55 -6.14
CA TYR A 235 9.99 12.82 -7.58
C TYR A 235 9.51 14.24 -7.90
N GLN A 236 8.34 14.62 -7.37
CA GLN A 236 7.77 15.96 -7.56
C GLN A 236 8.69 17.05 -7.00
N TYR A 237 9.39 16.76 -5.90
CA TYR A 237 10.37 17.66 -5.33
C TYR A 237 11.61 17.83 -6.24
N VAL A 238 12.13 16.74 -6.80
CA VAL A 238 13.26 16.75 -7.76
C VAL A 238 12.90 17.57 -9.00
N GLU A 239 11.74 17.31 -9.59
CA GLU A 239 11.19 18.03 -10.75
C GLU A 239 11.07 19.53 -10.46
N GLN A 240 10.38 19.91 -9.39
CA GLN A 240 10.13 21.32 -9.05
C GLN A 240 11.43 22.10 -8.80
N LYS A 241 12.47 21.42 -8.30
CA LYS A 241 13.76 22.04 -8.00
C LYS A 241 14.76 21.98 -9.15
N GLY A 242 14.43 21.29 -10.26
CA GLY A 242 15.35 21.06 -11.36
C GLY A 242 16.60 20.28 -10.91
N LEU A 243 16.42 19.34 -9.98
CA LEU A 243 17.48 18.47 -9.52
C LEU A 243 17.77 17.38 -10.57
N PRO A 244 18.99 16.81 -10.61
CA PRO A 244 19.35 15.74 -11.53
C PRO A 244 18.41 14.51 -11.49
N GLU A 245 18.09 13.97 -12.67
CA GLU A 245 17.20 12.81 -12.85
C GLU A 245 17.69 11.53 -12.16
N ASN A 246 18.98 11.42 -11.84
CA ASN A 246 19.53 10.26 -11.13
C ASN A 246 19.04 10.15 -9.66
N PHE A 247 18.26 11.12 -9.18
CA PHE A 247 17.55 11.04 -7.90
C PHE A 247 16.16 10.39 -8.02
N TYR A 248 15.67 10.14 -9.23
CA TYR A 248 14.42 9.41 -9.41
C TYR A 248 14.54 7.96 -8.95
N ARG A 249 13.47 7.48 -8.32
CA ARG A 249 13.35 6.11 -7.84
C ARG A 249 12.67 5.26 -8.89
N ILE A 250 13.05 3.98 -8.95
CA ILE A 250 12.59 3.10 -10.03
C ILE A 250 11.09 2.80 -9.95
N ASN A 251 10.53 2.60 -8.75
CA ASN A 251 9.12 2.23 -8.61
C ASN A 251 8.20 3.37 -9.10
N ILE A 252 8.52 4.63 -8.77
CA ILE A 252 7.75 5.78 -9.29
C ILE A 252 7.94 6.00 -10.80
N ILE A 253 9.13 5.73 -11.34
CA ILE A 253 9.36 5.78 -12.79
C ILE A 253 8.47 4.76 -13.51
N ASP A 254 8.44 3.52 -13.01
CA ASP A 254 7.67 2.45 -13.65
C ASP A 254 6.17 2.71 -13.55
N ARG A 255 5.69 3.27 -12.43
CA ARG A 255 4.30 3.75 -12.29
C ARG A 255 3.94 4.80 -13.35
N TYR A 256 4.81 5.78 -13.63
CA TYR A 256 4.52 6.77 -14.65
C TYR A 256 4.55 6.21 -16.08
N LYS A 257 5.42 5.23 -16.36
CA LYS A 257 5.40 4.51 -17.64
C LYS A 257 4.10 3.73 -17.82
N GLU A 258 3.60 3.10 -16.77
CA GLU A 258 2.31 2.41 -16.79
C GLU A 258 1.16 3.37 -17.14
N ILE A 259 1.12 4.54 -16.47
CA ILE A 259 0.13 5.59 -16.77
C ILE A 259 0.23 6.06 -18.22
N GLU A 260 1.45 6.25 -18.74
CA GLU A 260 1.68 6.62 -20.13
C GLU A 260 1.19 5.53 -21.10
N ALA A 261 1.44 4.26 -20.81
CA ALA A 261 0.96 3.15 -21.62
C ALA A 261 -0.58 3.12 -21.70
N PHE A 262 -1.27 3.31 -20.57
CA PHE A 262 -2.73 3.40 -20.57
C PHE A 262 -3.25 4.60 -21.38
N LYS A 263 -2.58 5.76 -21.32
CA LYS A 263 -2.95 6.93 -22.13
C LYS A 263 -2.85 6.63 -23.62
N ILE A 264 -1.76 6.01 -24.06
CA ILE A 264 -1.56 5.63 -25.46
C ILE A 264 -2.65 4.67 -25.92
N MET A 265 -2.96 3.64 -25.12
CA MET A 265 -4.02 2.67 -25.45
C MET A 265 -5.39 3.34 -25.60
N ASN A 266 -5.74 4.25 -24.70
CA ASN A 266 -7.03 4.95 -24.72
C ASN A 266 -7.14 6.02 -25.83
N GLU A 267 -6.02 6.54 -26.33
CA GLU A 267 -5.99 7.45 -27.49
C GLU A 267 -6.14 6.71 -28.83
N GLU A 268 -5.87 5.40 -28.85
CA GLU A 268 -5.99 4.54 -30.03
C GLU A 268 -7.40 3.92 -30.20
N GLU A 269 -8.28 4.01 -29.19
CA GLU A 269 -9.70 3.58 -29.21
C GLU A 269 -10.67 4.69 -29.66
#